data_AF-A0AAU2W6A4-F1
#
_entry.id   AF-A0AAU2W6A4-F1
#
_cell.length_a   1.000
_cell.length_b   1.000
_cell.length_c   1.000
_cell.angle_alpha   90.00
_cell.angle_beta   90.00
_cell.angle_gamma   90.00
#
_symmetry.space_group_name_H-M   'P 1'
#
loop_
_entity.id
_entity.type
_entity.pdbx_description
1 polymer ?
#
loop_
_entity_poly.entity_id
_entity_poly.type
_entity_poly.pdbx_seq_one_letter_code
_entity_poly.pdbx_strand_id
1 'polypeptide(L)'
;MSGSRAATPGPWHIRDDGVVGDDGEHGPVAYTDSYRASEDCLHVAEHDPERVLREIDAKRQILARACEALKDAESPDYLMRGPARMSLVVLEPIVKELAIVYEGRPGYREEWRS
;
A
#
# COMPACT_ATOMS: atom_id res chain seq x y z
N MET A 1 -14.66 -18.44 11.78
CA MET A 1 -13.32 -17.85 11.55
C MET A 1 -13.04 -17.93 10.06
N SER A 2 -13.30 -16.86 9.31
CA SER A 2 -12.97 -16.83 7.88
C SER A 2 -11.50 -16.44 7.76
N GLY A 3 -10.64 -17.43 7.48
CA GLY A 3 -9.24 -17.20 7.20
C GLY A 3 -9.09 -16.46 5.89
N SER A 4 -8.43 -15.32 5.91
CA SER A 4 -7.96 -14.66 4.69
C SER A 4 -7.06 -15.64 3.95
N ARG A 5 -7.55 -16.26 2.86
CA ARG A 5 -6.68 -16.98 1.92
C ARG A 5 -5.76 -15.96 1.27
N ALA A 6 -4.49 -16.31 1.08
CA ALA A 6 -3.60 -15.51 0.25
C ALA A 6 -4.23 -15.35 -1.14
N ALA A 7 -4.20 -14.12 -1.69
CA ALA A 7 -4.66 -13.89 -3.05
C ALA A 7 -3.77 -14.67 -4.04
N THR A 8 -4.35 -15.14 -5.14
CA THR A 8 -3.60 -15.70 -6.25
C THR A 8 -2.59 -14.66 -6.75
N PRO A 9 -1.30 -14.99 -6.90
CA PRO A 9 -0.31 -14.09 -7.51
C PRO A 9 -0.76 -13.65 -8.90
N GLY A 10 -0.38 -12.45 -9.31
CA GLY A 10 -0.60 -11.91 -10.65
C GLY A 10 0.46 -12.37 -11.67
N PRO A 11 0.46 -11.79 -12.88
CA PRO A 11 -0.33 -10.63 -13.30
C PRO A 11 -1.81 -10.98 -13.55
N TRP A 12 -2.71 -10.20 -12.93
CA TRP A 12 -4.15 -10.40 -13.11
C TRP A 12 -4.64 -9.91 -14.46
N HIS A 13 -5.46 -10.71 -15.10
CA HIS A 13 -6.08 -10.39 -16.36
C HIS A 13 -7.46 -11.02 -16.47
N ILE A 14 -8.27 -10.49 -17.38
CA ILE A 14 -9.62 -11.00 -17.65
C ILE A 14 -9.50 -12.28 -18.49
N ARG A 15 -10.18 -13.34 -18.08
CA ARG A 15 -10.33 -14.58 -18.84
C ARG A 15 -11.74 -15.15 -18.64
N ASP A 16 -12.38 -15.52 -19.74
CA ASP A 16 -13.73 -16.11 -19.77
C ASP A 16 -14.77 -15.30 -18.97
N ASP A 17 -15.07 -15.77 -17.75
CA ASP A 17 -16.09 -15.26 -16.83
C ASP A 17 -15.49 -14.64 -15.56
N GLY A 18 -14.22 -14.22 -15.56
CA GLY A 18 -13.61 -13.67 -14.35
C GLY A 18 -12.21 -13.06 -14.50
N VAL A 19 -11.64 -12.69 -13.35
CA VAL A 19 -10.23 -12.28 -13.24
C VAL A 19 -9.41 -13.44 -12.69
N VAL A 20 -8.37 -13.81 -13.41
CA VAL A 20 -7.41 -14.83 -13.00
C VAL A 20 -6.04 -14.19 -12.76
N GLY A 21 -5.28 -14.71 -11.80
CA GLY A 21 -3.91 -14.30 -11.55
C GLY A 21 -2.86 -15.12 -12.31
N ASP A 22 -3.27 -16.26 -12.88
CA ASP A 22 -2.41 -17.23 -13.55
C ASP A 22 -3.13 -17.89 -14.74
N ASP A 23 -2.40 -18.76 -15.45
CA ASP A 23 -2.89 -19.47 -16.63
C ASP A 23 -3.86 -20.64 -16.32
N GLY A 24 -4.55 -20.62 -15.17
CA GLY A 24 -5.60 -21.57 -14.79
C GLY A 24 -5.21 -22.61 -13.75
N GLU A 25 -4.13 -22.37 -13.00
CA GLU A 25 -3.82 -23.15 -11.79
C GLU A 25 -4.80 -22.84 -10.66
N HIS A 26 -5.28 -21.60 -10.59
CA HIS A 26 -6.27 -21.17 -9.62
C HIS A 26 -7.58 -20.75 -10.29
N GLY A 27 -8.69 -20.93 -9.56
CA GLY A 27 -9.99 -20.41 -9.98
C GLY A 27 -10.02 -18.87 -10.00
N PRO A 28 -11.02 -18.26 -10.66
CA PRO A 28 -11.16 -16.80 -10.72
C PRO A 28 -11.19 -16.17 -9.33
N VAL A 29 -10.47 -15.06 -9.17
CA VAL A 29 -10.44 -14.23 -7.96
C VAL A 29 -11.71 -13.39 -7.85
N ALA A 30 -12.34 -13.08 -8.99
CA ALA A 30 -13.65 -12.46 -9.12
C ALA A 30 -14.36 -13.07 -10.34
N TYR A 31 -15.70 -13.22 -10.26
CA TYR A 31 -16.55 -13.76 -11.33
C TYR A 31 -17.40 -12.65 -11.95
N THR A 32 -17.76 -12.75 -13.23
CA THR A 32 -18.54 -11.77 -13.98
C THR A 32 -20.03 -12.10 -14.07
N ASP A 33 -20.58 -12.87 -13.13
CA ASP A 33 -21.98 -13.36 -13.14
C ASP A 33 -23.06 -12.26 -13.15
N SER A 34 -22.66 -10.99 -13.14
CA SER A 34 -23.50 -9.83 -13.39
C SER A 34 -22.70 -8.71 -14.05
N TYR A 35 -23.40 -7.73 -14.63
CA TYR A 35 -22.79 -6.55 -15.24
C TYR A 35 -21.88 -5.78 -14.26
N ARG A 36 -22.29 -5.66 -12.98
CA ARG A 36 -21.45 -5.06 -11.92
C ARG A 36 -20.18 -5.86 -11.67
N ALA A 37 -20.28 -7.18 -11.75
CA ALA A 37 -19.15 -8.06 -11.51
C ALA A 37 -18.14 -8.03 -12.68
N SER A 38 -18.59 -7.66 -13.90
CA SER A 38 -17.69 -7.34 -15.03
C SER A 38 -16.94 -6.02 -14.83
N GLU A 39 -17.57 -4.98 -14.29
CA GLU A 39 -16.91 -3.72 -13.92
C GLU A 39 -15.87 -3.93 -12.81
N ASP A 40 -16.20 -4.72 -11.79
CA ASP A 40 -15.26 -5.09 -10.71
C ASP A 40 -14.06 -5.88 -11.26
N CYS A 41 -14.28 -6.79 -12.21
CA CYS A 41 -13.22 -7.55 -12.86
C CYS A 41 -12.28 -6.65 -13.68
N LEU A 42 -12.84 -5.70 -14.44
CA LEU A 42 -12.07 -4.67 -15.15
C LEU A 42 -11.27 -3.81 -14.17
N HIS A 43 -11.88 -3.40 -13.06
CA HIS A 43 -11.22 -2.62 -12.03
C HIS A 43 -10.03 -3.37 -11.40
N VAL A 44 -10.20 -4.65 -11.05
CA VAL A 44 -9.11 -5.47 -10.51
C VAL A 44 -8.00 -5.66 -11.54
N ALA A 45 -8.33 -5.96 -12.80
CA ALA A 45 -7.33 -6.14 -13.86
C ALA A 45 -6.57 -4.82 -14.16
N GLU A 46 -7.27 -3.68 -14.20
CA GLU A 46 -6.68 -2.37 -14.45
C GLU A 46 -5.73 -1.95 -13.34
N HIS A 47 -6.10 -2.20 -12.07
CA HIS A 47 -5.30 -1.74 -10.95
C HIS A 47 -4.11 -2.63 -10.60
N ASP A 48 -4.04 -3.86 -11.13
CA ASP A 48 -2.99 -4.84 -10.84
C ASP A 48 -2.66 -4.92 -9.33
N PRO A 49 -3.39 -5.74 -8.56
CA PRO A 49 -3.22 -5.79 -7.11
C PRO A 49 -1.77 -6.03 -6.62
N GLU A 50 -0.87 -6.64 -7.39
CA GLU A 50 0.55 -6.84 -7.04
C GLU A 50 1.29 -5.53 -7.16
N ARG A 51 1.00 -4.75 -8.20
CA ARG A 51 1.50 -3.39 -8.28
C ARG A 51 1.02 -2.58 -7.07
N VAL A 52 -0.27 -2.65 -6.70
CA VAL A 52 -0.79 -1.95 -5.51
C VAL A 52 -0.10 -2.41 -4.23
N LEU A 53 0.11 -3.72 -4.06
CA LEU A 53 0.83 -4.26 -2.91
C LEU A 53 2.29 -3.79 -2.87
N ARG A 54 2.99 -3.74 -4.01
CA ARG A 54 4.34 -3.17 -4.12
C ARG A 54 4.37 -1.69 -3.74
N GLU A 55 3.35 -0.91 -4.14
CA GLU A 55 3.22 0.49 -3.74
C GLU A 55 3.00 0.65 -2.23
N ILE A 56 2.16 -0.21 -1.63
CA ILE A 56 1.93 -0.23 -0.17
C ILE A 56 3.22 -0.57 0.57
N ASP A 57 3.98 -1.56 0.09
CA ASP A 57 5.23 -1.96 0.72
C ASP A 57 6.30 -0.87 0.60
N ALA A 58 6.36 -0.16 -0.54
CA ALA A 58 7.22 1.01 -0.67
C ALA A 58 6.85 2.11 0.34
N LYS A 59 5.55 2.40 0.53
CA LYS A 59 5.08 3.36 1.55
C LYS A 59 5.43 2.90 2.97
N ARG A 60 5.28 1.61 3.29
CA ARG A 60 5.69 1.04 4.58
C ARG A 60 7.18 1.20 4.84
N GLN A 61 8.03 1.01 3.82
CA GLN A 61 9.47 1.22 3.95
C GLN A 61 9.82 2.70 4.20
N ILE A 62 9.13 3.64 3.57
CA ILE A 62 9.29 5.08 3.86
C ILE A 62 8.96 5.37 5.33
N LEU A 63 7.81 4.86 5.82
CA LEU A 63 7.43 5.02 7.23
C LEU A 63 8.44 4.37 8.18
N ALA A 64 8.96 3.18 7.85
CA ALA A 64 9.98 2.52 8.65
C ALA A 64 11.25 3.38 8.79
N ARG A 65 11.74 3.96 7.69
CA ARG A 65 12.89 4.88 7.69
C ARG A 65 12.63 6.14 8.52
N ALA A 66 11.42 6.71 8.42
CA ALA A 66 11.04 7.86 9.24
C ALA A 66 11.02 7.51 10.74
N CYS A 67 10.48 6.35 11.10
CA CYS A 67 10.48 5.84 12.48
C CYS A 67 11.90 5.58 13.01
N GLU A 68 12.80 5.05 12.18
CA GLU A 68 14.21 4.88 12.54
C GLU A 68 14.90 6.22 12.75
N ALA A 69 14.73 7.18 11.83
CA ALA A 69 15.28 8.52 11.96
C ALA A 69 14.76 9.26 13.20
N LEU A 70 13.48 9.08 13.58
CA LEU A 70 12.94 9.61 14.83
C LEU A 70 13.67 9.06 16.06
N LYS A 71 13.90 7.74 16.12
CA LYS A 71 14.64 7.11 17.22
C LYS A 71 16.09 7.59 17.28
N ASP A 72 16.77 7.65 16.14
CA ASP A 72 18.16 8.09 16.09
C ASP A 72 18.31 9.58 16.43
N ALA A 73 17.30 10.41 16.13
CA ALA A 73 17.28 11.83 16.50
C ALA A 73 17.17 12.07 18.01
N GLU A 74 16.75 11.07 18.78
CA GLU A 74 16.74 11.07 20.25
C GLU A 74 18.05 10.54 20.85
N SER A 75 18.95 9.99 20.03
CA SER A 75 20.22 9.44 20.50
C SER A 75 21.09 10.49 21.22
N PRO A 76 21.76 10.12 22.33
CA PRO A 76 22.76 10.97 22.95
C PRO A 76 24.05 11.08 22.11
N ASP A 77 24.29 10.15 21.19
CA ASP A 77 25.42 10.21 20.26
C ASP A 77 25.18 11.27 19.18
N TYR A 78 25.99 12.32 19.21
CA TYR A 78 25.89 13.42 18.27
C TYR A 78 26.13 13.01 16.82
N LEU A 79 26.96 11.98 16.59
CA LEU A 79 27.26 11.47 15.24
C LEU A 79 26.06 10.73 14.64
N MET A 80 25.17 10.18 15.48
CA MET A 80 23.91 9.58 15.05
C MET A 80 22.79 10.62 14.97
N ARG A 81 22.67 11.46 16.01
CA ARG A 81 21.58 12.44 16.14
C ARG A 81 21.57 13.50 15.04
N GLY A 82 22.74 14.04 14.69
CA GLY A 82 22.85 15.10 13.69
C GLY A 82 22.31 14.66 12.32
N PRO A 83 22.84 13.57 11.73
CA PRO A 83 22.34 13.00 10.49
C PRO A 83 20.86 12.60 10.56
N ALA A 84 20.41 12.00 11.66
CA ALA A 84 19.02 11.60 11.81
C ALA A 84 18.05 12.79 11.74
N ARG A 85 18.37 13.91 12.40
CA ARG A 85 17.58 15.14 12.30
C ARG A 85 17.56 15.70 10.88
N MET A 86 18.68 15.65 10.16
CA MET A 86 18.73 16.06 8.76
C MET A 86 17.86 15.18 7.86
N SER A 87 17.84 13.87 8.08
CA SER A 87 16.94 12.95 7.39
C SER A 87 15.48 13.28 7.65
N LEU A 88 15.11 13.66 8.88
CA LEU A 88 13.74 14.05 9.22
C LEU A 88 13.28 15.31 8.49
N VAL A 89 14.16 16.29 8.24
CA VAL A 89 13.82 17.48 7.43
C VAL A 89 13.30 17.09 6.03
N VAL A 90 13.79 15.99 5.47
CA VAL A 90 13.34 15.48 4.17
C VAL A 90 12.14 14.54 4.31
N LEU A 91 12.14 13.66 5.31
CA LEU A 91 11.12 12.61 5.45
C LEU A 91 9.79 13.13 5.99
N GLU A 92 9.81 14.13 6.88
CA GLU A 92 8.59 14.68 7.49
C GLU A 92 7.56 15.19 6.45
N PRO A 93 7.91 16.06 5.48
CA PRO A 93 6.94 16.51 4.48
C PRO A 93 6.43 15.35 3.61
N ILE A 94 7.28 14.39 3.25
CA ILE A 94 6.88 13.23 2.45
C ILE A 94 5.84 12.39 3.20
N VAL A 95 6.04 12.15 4.50
CA VAL A 95 5.08 11.40 5.31
C VAL A 95 3.75 12.15 5.45
N LYS A 96 3.78 13.48 5.59
CA LYS A 96 2.57 14.31 5.62
C LYS A 96 1.81 14.27 4.29
N GLU A 97 2.51 14.35 3.16
CA GLU A 97 1.92 14.21 1.83
C GLU A 97 1.28 12.84 1.61
N LEU A 98 1.93 11.76 2.07
CA LEU A 98 1.34 10.41 2.04
C LEU A 98 0.07 10.32 2.90
N ALA A 99 0.00 11.07 4.00
CA ALA A 99 -1.17 11.08 4.87
C ALA A 99 -2.39 11.77 4.24
N ILE A 100 -2.20 12.76 3.34
CA ILE A 100 -3.29 13.49 2.67
C ILE A 100 -4.22 12.55 1.89
N VAL A 101 -3.68 11.47 1.31
CA VAL A 101 -4.49 10.47 0.57
C VAL A 101 -5.57 9.81 1.45
N TYR A 102 -5.45 9.91 2.78
CA TYR A 102 -6.40 9.38 3.74
C TYR A 102 -7.42 10.41 4.24
N GLU A 103 -7.41 11.65 3.74
CA GLU A 103 -8.41 12.68 4.04
C GLU A 103 -9.81 12.17 3.64
N GLY A 104 -10.67 11.93 4.64
CA GLY A 104 -12.00 11.33 4.43
C GLY A 104 -12.11 9.84 4.78
N ARG A 105 -11.01 9.16 5.12
CA ARG A 105 -11.08 7.80 5.67
C ARG A 105 -11.47 7.84 7.17
N PRO A 106 -12.39 6.98 7.64
CA PRO A 106 -12.63 6.85 9.07
C PRO A 106 -11.33 6.61 9.86
N GLY A 107 -11.08 7.45 10.87
CA GLY A 107 -9.87 7.41 11.69
C GLY A 107 -8.71 8.28 11.20
N TYR A 108 -8.87 8.99 10.07
CA TYR A 108 -7.95 10.07 9.70
C TYR A 108 -7.93 11.15 10.80
N ARG A 109 -6.75 11.72 11.03
CA ARG A 109 -6.57 12.84 11.95
C ARG A 109 -5.99 14.03 11.18
N GLU A 110 -6.62 15.18 11.31
CA GLU A 110 -6.17 16.43 10.70
C GLU A 110 -4.72 16.77 11.04
N GLU A 111 -4.25 16.40 12.23
CA GLU A 111 -2.86 16.61 12.66
C GLU A 111 -1.82 15.90 11.78
N TRP A 112 -2.22 14.92 10.96
CA TRP A 112 -1.30 14.16 10.10
C TRP A 112 -0.84 14.92 8.85
N ARG A 113 -1.54 15.99 8.44
CA ARG A 113 -1.11 16.83 7.31
C ARG A 113 -0.26 18.03 7.73
N SER A 114 -0.13 18.29 9.03
CA SER A 114 0.44 19.52 9.61
C SER A 114 1.78 19.32 10.26
#